data_AF-A0A5K7XBT0-F1
#
_entry.id   AF-A0A5K7XBT0-F1
#
_cell.length_a   1.000
_cell.length_b   1.000
_cell.length_c   1.000
_cell.angle_alpha   90.00
_cell.angle_beta   90.00
_cell.angle_gamma   90.00
#
_symmetry.space_group_name_H-M   'P 1'
#
loop_
_entity.id
_entity.type
_entity.pdbx_description
1 polymer ?
#
loop_
_entity_poly.entity_id
_entity_poly.type
_entity_poly.pdbx_seq_one_letter_code
_entity_poly.pdbx_strand_id
1 'polypeptide(L)'
;MQSSSPAPQKGRRDTPPAASAIRPLSKVAPDWWDYTTLDPTILADAARLNERTLKGLTRPGFTVHLYDTLAEFYLAEALEYIEAWRQSSPDSPAGICGPIGPTEQLPLVARIVNSLENQPRKA
;
A
#
# COMPACT_ATOMS: atom_id res chain seq x y z
N MET A 1 -41.52 6.24 51.24
CA MET A 1 -41.13 5.04 50.46
C MET A 1 -41.48 5.29 49.01
N GLN A 2 -40.49 5.53 48.16
CA GLN A 2 -40.53 5.31 46.71
C GLN A 2 -39.07 5.35 46.25
N SER A 3 -38.47 4.17 46.22
CA SER A 3 -37.12 3.91 45.73
C SER A 3 -37.17 3.74 44.22
N SER A 4 -36.59 4.67 43.48
CA SER A 4 -36.45 4.58 42.03
C SER A 4 -35.36 3.56 41.68
N SER A 5 -35.75 2.43 41.07
CA SER A 5 -34.82 1.48 40.45
C SER A 5 -34.23 2.03 39.15
N PRO A 6 -32.94 1.86 38.85
CA PRO A 6 -32.39 2.21 37.55
C PRO A 6 -32.59 1.06 36.54
N ALA A 7 -32.84 1.44 35.29
CA ALA A 7 -32.98 0.53 34.14
C ALA A 7 -31.66 -0.19 33.81
N PRO A 8 -31.71 -1.41 33.23
CA PRO A 8 -30.50 -2.19 32.94
C PRO A 8 -29.71 -1.56 31.80
N GLN A 9 -28.44 -1.25 32.05
CA GLN A 9 -27.51 -0.76 31.03
C GLN A 9 -27.27 -1.87 29.98
N LYS A 10 -27.79 -1.63 28.78
CA LYS A 10 -27.57 -2.43 27.58
C LYS A 10 -26.07 -2.50 27.30
N GLY A 11 -25.52 -3.72 27.37
CA GLY A 11 -24.08 -3.96 27.29
C GLY A 11 -23.40 -3.27 26.10
N ARG A 12 -22.37 -2.49 26.43
CA ARG A 12 -21.34 -2.05 25.49
C ARG A 12 -20.79 -3.27 24.75
N ARG A 13 -21.00 -3.35 23.45
CA ARG A 13 -20.30 -4.28 22.55
C ARG A 13 -19.11 -3.56 21.93
N ASP A 14 -18.22 -3.01 22.76
CA ASP A 14 -17.06 -2.23 22.32
C ASP A 14 -15.73 -2.98 22.52
N THR A 15 -15.76 -4.25 22.92
CA THR A 15 -14.53 -5.05 23.04
C THR A 15 -14.37 -5.88 21.77
N PRO A 16 -13.39 -5.59 20.89
CA PRO A 16 -13.02 -6.53 19.84
C PRO A 16 -12.65 -7.88 20.50
N PRO A 17 -13.02 -9.02 19.91
CA PRO A 17 -12.65 -10.32 20.46
C PRO A 17 -11.13 -10.35 20.62
N ALA A 18 -10.65 -10.77 21.78
CA ALA A 18 -9.22 -10.89 22.06
C ALA A 18 -8.61 -11.81 21.01
N ALA A 19 -7.82 -11.23 20.10
CA ALA A 19 -6.98 -12.00 19.20
C ALA A 19 -6.13 -12.96 20.04
N SER A 20 -6.03 -14.22 19.61
CA SER A 20 -5.12 -15.19 20.21
C SER A 20 -3.76 -14.52 20.41
N ALA A 21 -3.26 -14.50 21.65
CA ALA A 21 -2.07 -13.74 22.07
C ALA A 21 -0.77 -14.18 21.37
N ILE A 22 -0.82 -15.17 20.48
CA ILE A 22 0.31 -15.72 19.73
C ILE A 22 0.02 -15.61 18.24
N ARG A 23 0.91 -14.88 17.55
CA ARG A 23 0.94 -14.75 16.09
C ARG A 23 1.07 -16.14 15.43
N PRO A 24 0.29 -16.47 14.40
CA PRO A 24 0.48 -17.70 13.63
C PRO A 24 1.92 -17.80 13.08
N LEU A 25 2.44 -19.03 13.01
CA LEU A 25 3.72 -19.28 12.34
C LEU A 25 3.57 -19.13 10.83
N SER A 26 4.60 -18.58 10.20
CA SER A 26 4.64 -18.45 8.75
C SER A 26 4.54 -19.81 8.07
N LYS A 27 3.74 -19.87 7.01
CA LYS A 27 3.66 -21.03 6.11
C LYS A 27 4.70 -20.97 4.98
N VAL A 28 5.31 -19.81 4.73
CA VAL A 28 6.32 -19.62 3.68
C VAL A 28 7.70 -20.00 4.21
N ALA A 29 8.07 -19.48 5.38
CA ALA A 29 9.33 -19.78 6.05
C ALA A 29 9.18 -19.47 7.56
N PRO A 30 9.44 -20.41 8.48
CA PRO A 30 9.14 -20.27 9.91
C PRO A 30 9.62 -18.96 10.58
N ASP A 31 10.78 -18.46 10.16
CA ASP A 31 11.41 -17.26 10.73
C ASP A 31 10.87 -15.93 10.13
N TRP A 32 9.96 -15.99 9.17
CA TRP A 32 9.48 -14.80 8.46
C TRP A 32 8.26 -14.15 9.12
N TRP A 33 8.08 -12.87 8.80
CA TRP A 33 6.85 -12.13 9.06
C TRP A 33 6.17 -11.77 7.74
N ASP A 34 5.41 -12.72 7.21
CA ASP A 34 4.63 -12.55 5.97
C ASP A 34 3.12 -12.52 6.23
N TYR A 35 2.36 -12.41 5.13
CA TYR A 35 0.90 -12.30 5.13
C TYR A 35 0.18 -13.48 5.82
N THR A 36 0.78 -14.67 5.88
CA THR A 36 0.21 -15.86 6.54
C THR A 36 0.24 -15.77 8.07
N THR A 37 1.00 -14.83 8.61
CA THR A 37 1.13 -14.59 10.05
C THR A 37 0.24 -13.45 10.54
N LEU A 38 -0.53 -12.81 9.66
CA LEU A 38 -1.45 -11.72 10.01
C LEU A 38 -2.69 -12.24 10.75
N ASP A 39 -3.34 -11.34 11.50
CA ASP A 39 -4.61 -11.62 12.16
C ASP A 39 -5.66 -12.08 11.12
N PRO A 40 -6.35 -13.21 11.34
CA PRO A 40 -7.41 -13.69 10.46
C PRO A 40 -8.50 -12.65 10.15
N THR A 41 -8.77 -11.73 11.08
CA THR A 41 -9.73 -10.63 10.86
C THR A 41 -9.23 -9.63 9.82
N ILE A 42 -7.93 -9.26 9.86
CA ILE A 42 -7.30 -8.40 8.83
C ILE A 42 -7.33 -9.10 7.47
N LEU A 43 -7.05 -10.40 7.42
CA LEU A 43 -7.10 -11.17 6.17
C LEU A 43 -8.52 -11.21 5.61
N ALA A 44 -9.52 -11.45 6.46
CA ALA A 44 -10.92 -11.45 6.05
C ALA A 44 -11.38 -10.06 5.58
N ASP A 45 -10.91 -8.98 6.21
CA ASP A 45 -11.22 -7.60 5.84
C ASP A 45 -10.59 -7.23 4.51
N ALA A 46 -9.32 -7.58 4.31
CA ALA A 46 -8.61 -7.38 3.05
C ALA A 46 -9.30 -8.12 1.89
N ALA A 47 -9.78 -9.35 2.12
CA ALA A 47 -10.50 -10.14 1.12
C ALA A 47 -11.84 -9.52 0.68
N ARG A 48 -12.42 -8.59 1.47
CA ARG A 48 -13.66 -7.88 1.12
C ARG A 48 -13.41 -6.54 0.42
N LEU A 49 -12.16 -6.14 0.26
CA LEU A 49 -11.83 -4.91 -0.45
C LEU A 49 -12.29 -5.00 -1.91
N ASN A 50 -12.95 -3.93 -2.33
CA ASN A 50 -13.27 -3.61 -3.71
C ASN A 50 -12.67 -2.25 -4.08
N GLU A 51 -12.73 -1.88 -5.35
CA GLU A 51 -12.20 -0.61 -5.89
C GLU A 51 -12.59 0.62 -5.07
N ARG A 52 -13.89 0.75 -4.73
CA ARG A 52 -14.40 1.89 -3.96
C ARG A 52 -13.82 1.95 -2.56
N THR A 53 -13.73 0.80 -1.89
CA THR A 53 -13.17 0.72 -0.53
C THR A 53 -11.65 0.86 -0.52
N LEU A 54 -10.96 0.42 -1.57
CA LEU A 54 -9.51 0.49 -1.68
C LEU A 54 -9.04 1.94 -1.74
N LYS A 55 -9.73 2.78 -2.53
CA LYS A 55 -9.46 4.22 -2.57
C LYS A 55 -9.60 4.90 -1.21
N GLY A 56 -10.54 4.42 -0.39
CA GLY A 56 -10.78 4.88 0.98
C GLY A 56 -9.65 4.58 1.97
N LEU A 57 -8.68 3.72 1.62
CA LEU A 57 -7.49 3.47 2.46
C LEU A 57 -6.45 4.59 2.36
N THR A 58 -6.62 5.55 1.45
CA THR A 58 -5.74 6.72 1.31
C THR A 58 -5.67 7.50 2.62
N ARG A 59 -4.45 7.84 3.05
CA ARG A 59 -4.13 8.51 4.32
C ARG A 59 -2.77 9.21 4.21
N PRO A 60 -2.40 10.14 5.10
CA PRO A 60 -1.08 10.79 5.03
C PRO A 60 0.06 9.75 4.94
N GLY A 61 0.90 9.87 3.91
CA GLY A 61 1.99 8.93 3.62
C GLY A 61 1.59 7.65 2.86
N PHE A 62 0.32 7.48 2.47
CA PHE A 62 -0.14 6.35 1.68
C PHE A 62 -1.29 6.76 0.74
N THR A 63 -1.01 6.76 -0.56
CA THR A 63 -1.98 7.17 -1.59
C THR A 63 -2.33 5.98 -2.48
N VAL A 64 -3.61 5.84 -2.82
CA VAL A 64 -4.08 4.85 -3.79
C VAL A 64 -4.49 5.56 -5.08
N HIS A 65 -3.78 5.26 -6.16
CA HIS A 65 -4.14 5.68 -7.51
C HIS A 65 -4.85 4.52 -8.23
N LEU A 66 -5.97 4.82 -8.88
CA LEU A 66 -6.73 3.88 -9.70
C LEU A 66 -6.72 4.40 -11.12
N TYR A 67 -6.49 3.51 -12.07
CA TYR A 67 -6.42 3.82 -13.50
C TYR A 67 -7.41 2.92 -14.23
N ASP A 68 -8.20 3.52 -15.11
CA ASP A 68 -9.26 2.81 -15.83
C ASP A 68 -8.70 1.97 -16.98
N THR A 69 -7.52 2.38 -17.49
CA THR A 69 -6.86 1.70 -18.60
C THR A 69 -5.44 1.27 -18.26
N LEU A 70 -5.02 0.19 -18.92
CA LEU A 70 -3.65 -0.30 -18.82
C LEU A 70 -2.62 0.73 -19.31
N ALA A 71 -2.97 1.49 -20.35
CA ALA A 71 -2.10 2.52 -20.89
C ALA A 71 -1.84 3.66 -19.90
N GLU A 72 -2.88 4.10 -19.17
CA GLU A 72 -2.72 5.10 -18.11
C GLU A 72 -1.91 4.57 -16.93
N PHE A 73 -2.17 3.31 -16.51
CA PHE A 73 -1.41 2.66 -15.45
C PHE A 73 0.09 2.59 -15.80
N TYR A 74 0.42 2.10 -17.00
CA TYR A 74 1.80 2.02 -17.46
C TYR A 74 2.43 3.41 -17.60
N LEU A 75 1.71 4.38 -18.16
CA LEU A 75 2.22 5.74 -18.25
C LEU A 75 2.55 6.31 -16.85
N ALA A 76 1.69 6.06 -15.86
CA ALA A 76 1.94 6.48 -14.50
C ALA A 76 3.19 5.83 -13.91
N GLU A 77 3.36 4.50 -14.06
CA GLU A 77 4.56 3.80 -13.59
C GLU A 77 5.84 4.36 -14.25
N ALA A 78 5.81 4.62 -15.57
CA ALA A 78 6.95 5.25 -16.26
C ALA A 78 7.29 6.63 -15.72
N LEU A 79 6.28 7.45 -15.41
CA LEU A 79 6.49 8.77 -14.85
C LEU A 79 7.06 8.69 -13.43
N GLU A 80 6.65 7.71 -12.63
CA GLU A 80 7.26 7.45 -11.32
C GLU A 80 8.74 7.06 -11.45
N TYR A 81 9.11 6.23 -12.44
CA TYR A 81 10.52 5.90 -12.70
C TYR A 81 11.34 7.13 -13.04
N ILE A 82 10.81 7.99 -13.91
CA ILE A 82 11.48 9.22 -14.31
C ILE A 82 11.65 10.13 -13.10
N GLU A 83 10.64 10.27 -12.25
CA GLU A 83 10.73 11.13 -11.07
C GLU A 83 11.70 10.59 -10.01
N ALA A 84 11.70 9.28 -9.77
CA ALA A 84 12.68 8.63 -8.90
C ALA A 84 14.12 8.82 -9.43
N TRP A 85 14.33 8.66 -10.74
CA TRP A 85 15.62 8.90 -11.38
C TRP A 85 16.05 10.38 -11.24
N ARG A 86 15.15 11.34 -11.46
CA ARG A 86 15.46 12.79 -11.35
C ARG A 86 15.92 13.20 -9.95
N GLN A 87 15.43 12.52 -8.91
CA GLN A 87 15.82 12.77 -7.53
C GLN A 87 17.07 11.99 -7.09
N SER A 88 17.46 10.98 -7.86
CA SER A 88 18.58 10.10 -7.53
C SER A 88 19.92 10.75 -7.88
N SER A 89 20.88 10.64 -6.96
CA SER A 89 22.27 11.08 -7.17
C SER A 89 23.23 10.02 -6.61
N PRO A 90 24.52 10.05 -7.01
CA PRO A 90 25.51 9.11 -6.44
C PRO A 90 25.57 9.15 -4.91
N ASP A 91 25.45 10.34 -4.31
CA ASP A 91 25.55 10.53 -2.86
C ASP A 91 24.21 10.33 -2.12
N SER A 92 23.09 10.34 -2.86
CA SER A 92 21.74 10.16 -2.32
C SER A 92 20.90 9.39 -3.34
N PRO A 93 21.06 8.04 -3.43
CA PRO A 93 20.31 7.24 -4.38
C PRO A 93 18.83 7.21 -4.01
N ALA A 94 17.98 7.40 -5.02
CA ALA A 94 16.53 7.25 -4.93
C ALA A 94 16.06 6.19 -5.93
N GLY A 95 14.96 5.52 -5.60
CA GLY A 95 14.39 4.43 -6.41
C GLY A 95 12.99 4.06 -5.96
N ILE A 96 12.36 3.19 -6.76
CA ILE A 96 11.01 2.68 -6.49
C ILE A 96 11.13 1.32 -5.80
N CYS A 97 10.31 1.11 -4.76
CA CYS A 97 10.16 -0.19 -4.11
C CYS A 97 8.81 -0.79 -4.50
N GLY A 98 8.82 -1.98 -5.11
CA GLY A 98 7.61 -2.68 -5.52
C GLY A 98 7.88 -3.70 -6.61
N PRO A 99 6.84 -4.43 -7.07
CA PRO A 99 6.92 -5.12 -8.35
C PRO A 99 7.28 -4.09 -9.42
N ILE A 100 8.39 -4.34 -10.12
CA ILE A 100 8.84 -3.55 -11.27
C ILE A 100 7.77 -3.72 -12.35
N GLY A 101 7.31 -2.60 -12.94
CA GLY A 101 6.27 -2.57 -13.99
C GLY A 101 6.56 -3.51 -15.16
N PRO A 102 5.67 -3.63 -16.17
CA PRO A 102 5.84 -4.58 -17.26
C PRO A 102 7.25 -4.49 -17.85
N THR A 103 7.96 -5.62 -17.87
CA THR A 103 9.39 -5.67 -18.23
C THR A 103 9.64 -5.09 -19.62
N GLU A 104 8.65 -5.19 -20.51
CA GLU A 104 8.64 -4.65 -21.87
C GLU A 104 8.72 -3.11 -21.91
N GLN A 105 8.30 -2.42 -20.85
CA GLN A 105 8.29 -0.97 -20.78
C GLN A 105 9.63 -0.37 -20.34
N LEU A 106 10.46 -1.11 -19.60
CA LEU A 106 11.72 -0.61 -19.05
C LEU A 106 12.67 -0.04 -20.12
N PRO A 107 12.85 -0.65 -21.31
CA PRO A 107 13.65 -0.07 -22.37
C PRO A 107 13.10 1.27 -22.89
N LEU A 108 11.78 1.47 -22.87
CA LEU A 108 11.16 2.73 -23.29
C LEU A 108 11.40 3.84 -22.27
N VAL A 109 11.30 3.52 -20.97
CA VAL A 109 11.64 4.44 -19.88
C VAL A 109 13.11 4.87 -19.99
N ALA A 110 14.03 3.93 -20.20
CA ALA A 110 15.44 4.23 -20.37
C ALA A 110 15.70 5.19 -21.56
N ARG A 111 15.00 5.00 -22.69
CA ARG A 111 15.09 5.93 -23.83
C ARG A 111 14.61 7.34 -23.49
N ILE A 112 13.56 7.47 -22.67
CA ILE A 112 13.06 8.77 -22.20
C ILE A 112 14.11 9.43 -21.29
N VAL A 113 14.64 8.70 -20.31
CA VAL A 113 15.70 9.18 -19.42
C VAL A 113 16.90 9.71 -20.20
N ASN A 114 17.43 8.92 -21.15
CA ASN A 114 18.57 9.33 -21.98
C ASN A 114 18.25 10.59 -22.81
N SER A 115 17.02 10.72 -23.30
CA SER A 115 16.57 11.92 -24.03
C SER A 115 16.53 13.16 -23.14
N LEU A 116 16.15 13.01 -21.87
CA LEU A 116 16.11 14.08 -20.88
C LEU A 116 17.51 14.47 -20.37
N GLU A 117 18.42 13.51 -20.21
CA GLU A 117 19.82 13.77 -19.81
C GLU A 117 20.59 14.60 -20.83
N ASN A 118 20.28 14.41 -22.12
CA ASN A 118 20.87 15.20 -23.19
C ASN A 118 20.38 16.66 -23.21
N GLN A 119 19.57 17.09 -22.22
CA GLN A 119 19.13 18.47 -22.03
C GLN A 119 19.79 19.09 -20.78
N PRO A 120 20.13 20.40 -20.80
CA PRO A 120 20.67 21.06 -19.63
C PRO A 120 19.66 21.04 -18.48
N ARG A 121 20.01 20.39 -17.37
CA ARG A 121 19.21 20.40 -16.14
C ARG A 121 19.17 21.85 -15.62
N LYS A 122 17.97 22.42 -15.49
CA LYS A 122 17.82 23.72 -14.82
C LYS A 122 18.27 23.56 -13.37
N ALA A 123 19.18 24.44 -12.95
CA ALA A 123 19.66 24.55 -11.57
C ALA A 123 18.54 24.98 -10.62
#